data_AF-A0A8H4QFY5-F1
#
_entry.id   AF-A0A8H4QFY5-F1
#
_cell.length_a   1.000
_cell.length_b   1.000
_cell.length_c   1.000
_cell.angle_alpha   90.00
_cell.angle_beta   90.00
_cell.angle_gamma   90.00
#
_symmetry.space_group_name_H-M   'P 1'
#
loop_
_entity.id
_entity.type
_entity.pdbx_description
1 polymer ?
#
loop_
_entity_poly.entity_id
_entity_poly.type
_entity_poly.pdbx_seq_one_letter_code
_entity_poly.pdbx_strand_id
1 'polypeptide(L)'
;MGILLTYLAREKGVLAFDSQTVKLKAPGEKKAPPITNEDTTIASLKILIQDLETQTTLLAKRVDSLGEIAKEAVTRKNRVSALAALRSKKMAETTLEKRHATLAQLEEVFAKIEQAADQVELVRVMKASTRVLSGLNEEVGGVERVDEVVEKLREQMGSVDEVGDVIAEVGREAGNVDEMEVDDELEAMEREEREKKEAEETRKRLDALEEVEREAAAKKAKEAARKQAESDAATEHQLDDSTEILKRMSLDPSTVLEAS
;
A
#
# COMPACT_ATOMS: atom_id res chain seq x y z
N MET A 1 -28.79 11.70 -27.59
CA MET A 1 -28.58 12.19 -26.20
C MET A 1 -29.42 13.43 -25.88
N GLY A 2 -29.46 14.48 -26.71
CA GLY A 2 -30.15 15.74 -26.37
C GLY A 2 -31.67 15.66 -26.15
N ILE A 3 -32.39 14.78 -26.84
CA ILE A 3 -33.85 14.64 -26.70
C ILE A 3 -34.23 14.11 -25.30
N LEU A 4 -33.47 13.15 -24.78
CA LEU A 4 -33.72 12.57 -23.45
C LEU A 4 -33.47 13.61 -22.34
N LEU A 5 -32.38 14.38 -22.43
CA LEU A 5 -32.07 15.44 -21.47
C LEU A 5 -33.13 16.55 -21.51
N THR A 6 -33.57 16.93 -22.72
CA THR A 6 -34.64 17.93 -22.89
C THR A 6 -35.96 17.45 -22.30
N TYR A 7 -36.31 16.19 -22.51
CA TYR A 7 -37.50 15.55 -21.94
C TYR A 7 -37.44 15.51 -20.41
N LEU A 8 -36.32 15.07 -19.83
CA LEU A 8 -36.14 14.97 -18.39
C LEU A 8 -36.12 16.34 -17.69
N ALA A 9 -35.56 17.36 -18.32
CA ALA A 9 -35.57 18.73 -17.80
C ALA A 9 -36.96 19.39 -17.91
N ARG A 10 -37.63 19.26 -19.06
CA ARG A 10 -38.88 19.96 -19.35
C ARG A 10 -40.10 19.28 -18.75
N GLU A 11 -40.24 17.96 -18.94
CA GLU A 11 -41.43 17.23 -18.49
C GLU A 11 -41.30 16.71 -17.07
N LYS A 12 -40.14 16.14 -16.71
CA LYS A 12 -39.96 15.58 -15.36
C LYS A 12 -39.36 16.55 -14.35
N GLY A 13 -38.74 17.65 -14.79
CA GLY A 13 -38.13 18.66 -13.91
C GLY A 13 -37.04 18.11 -12.99
N VAL A 14 -36.49 16.93 -13.29
CA VAL A 14 -35.55 16.20 -12.42
C VAL A 14 -34.11 16.65 -12.59
N LEU A 15 -33.81 17.37 -13.67
CA LEU A 15 -32.47 17.84 -13.97
C LEU A 15 -32.48 19.20 -14.66
N ALA A 16 -31.42 19.96 -14.47
CA ALA A 16 -31.03 21.09 -15.30
C ALA A 16 -29.76 20.70 -16.06
N PHE A 17 -29.65 21.02 -17.34
CA PHE A 17 -28.47 20.68 -18.14
C PHE A 17 -28.05 21.84 -19.03
N ASP A 18 -26.75 21.97 -19.22
CA ASP A 18 -26.13 22.80 -20.26
C ASP A 18 -25.32 21.89 -21.21
N SER A 19 -24.41 22.45 -22.01
CA SER A 19 -23.56 21.68 -22.93
C SER A 19 -22.53 20.77 -22.26
N GLN A 20 -22.13 21.05 -21.02
CA GLN A 20 -21.02 20.41 -20.31
C GLN A 20 -21.38 19.89 -18.90
N THR A 21 -22.49 20.34 -18.32
CA THR A 21 -22.88 20.14 -16.93
C THR A 21 -24.31 19.62 -16.85
N VAL A 22 -24.53 18.59 -16.04
CA VAL A 22 -25.86 18.08 -15.70
C VAL A 22 -26.03 18.15 -14.19
N LYS A 23 -26.98 18.97 -13.73
CA LYS A 23 -27.35 19.10 -12.32
C LYS A 23 -28.63 18.32 -12.06
N LEU A 24 -28.57 17.40 -11.11
CA LEU A 24 -29.71 16.60 -10.68
C LEU A 24 -30.42 17.29 -9.51
N LYS A 25 -31.73 17.11 -9.39
CA LYS A 25 -32.47 17.61 -8.23
C LYS A 25 -32.03 16.87 -6.96
N ALA A 26 -32.00 17.57 -5.83
CA ALA A 26 -31.80 16.94 -4.54
C ALA A 26 -33.07 16.17 -4.09
N PRO A 27 -32.95 15.14 -3.22
CA PRO A 27 -34.09 14.50 -2.58
C PRO A 27 -34.95 15.53 -1.85
N GLY A 28 -36.24 15.60 -2.17
CA GLY A 28 -37.18 16.56 -1.56
C GLY A 28 -37.43 17.86 -2.36
N GLU A 29 -36.63 18.18 -3.38
CA GLU A 29 -36.90 19.35 -4.23
C GLU A 29 -37.94 19.03 -5.34
N LYS A 30 -38.82 19.99 -5.66
CA LYS A 30 -39.85 19.83 -6.70
C LYS A 30 -39.29 19.98 -8.12
N LYS A 31 -38.22 20.76 -8.29
CA LYS A 31 -37.50 20.97 -9.56
C LYS A 31 -36.02 21.14 -9.27
N ALA A 32 -35.17 20.72 -10.21
CA ALA A 32 -33.74 21.01 -10.14
C ALA A 32 -33.49 22.53 -10.17
N PRO A 33 -32.63 23.08 -9.29
CA PRO A 33 -32.24 24.48 -9.34
C PRO A 33 -31.41 24.76 -10.61
N PRO A 34 -31.31 26.02 -11.05
CA PRO A 34 -30.44 26.39 -12.16
C PRO A 34 -28.99 26.02 -11.86
N ILE A 35 -28.23 25.77 -12.93
CA ILE A 35 -26.79 25.53 -12.88
C ILE A 35 -26.11 26.84 -12.47
N THR A 36 -25.24 26.76 -11.48
CA THR A 36 -24.43 27.88 -11.01
C THR A 36 -22.99 27.75 -11.54
N ASN A 37 -22.20 28.82 -11.43
CA ASN A 37 -20.80 28.81 -11.87
C ASN A 37 -19.94 27.80 -11.07
N GLU A 38 -20.31 27.58 -9.81
CA GLU A 38 -19.68 26.58 -8.95
C GLU A 38 -19.92 25.16 -9.50
N ASP A 39 -21.15 24.85 -9.95
CA ASP A 39 -21.48 23.56 -10.55
C ASP A 39 -20.63 23.28 -11.81
N THR A 40 -20.46 24.28 -12.68
CA THR A 40 -19.62 24.18 -13.88
C THR A 40 -18.15 23.97 -13.52
N THR A 41 -17.68 24.61 -12.46
CA THR A 41 -16.29 24.46 -11.98
C THR A 41 -16.06 23.06 -11.42
N ILE A 42 -17.01 22.53 -10.63
CA ILE A 42 -16.95 21.16 -10.10
C ILE A 42 -17.00 20.14 -11.25
N ALA A 43 -17.85 20.36 -12.25
CA ALA A 43 -17.88 19.51 -13.44
C ALA A 43 -16.53 19.52 -14.19
N SER A 44 -15.92 20.69 -14.35
CA SER A 44 -14.60 20.83 -14.97
C SER A 44 -13.49 20.12 -14.16
N LEU A 45 -13.55 20.20 -12.83
CA LEU A 45 -12.64 19.47 -11.94
C LEU A 45 -12.79 17.95 -12.11
N LYS A 46 -14.02 17.43 -12.16
CA LYS A 46 -14.28 15.99 -12.39
C LYS A 46 -13.73 15.52 -13.74
N ILE A 47 -13.93 16.30 -14.80
CA ILE A 47 -13.38 16.00 -16.12
C ILE A 47 -11.84 15.95 -16.06
N LEU A 48 -11.21 16.93 -15.40
CA LEU A 48 -9.76 16.97 -15.27
C LEU A 48 -9.19 15.76 -14.50
N ILE A 49 -9.87 15.34 -13.44
CA ILE A 49 -9.52 14.12 -12.68
C ILE A 49 -9.58 12.90 -13.61
N GLN A 50 -10.70 12.70 -14.31
CA GLN A 50 -10.88 11.57 -15.23
C GLN A 50 -9.85 11.56 -16.37
N ASP A 51 -9.50 12.74 -16.91
CA ASP A 51 -8.47 12.87 -17.93
C ASP A 51 -7.08 12.49 -17.40
N LEU A 52 -6.76 12.90 -16.16
CA LEU A 52 -5.49 12.54 -15.50
C LEU A 52 -5.42 11.05 -15.17
N GLU A 53 -6.51 10.42 -14.72
CA GLU A 53 -6.60 8.96 -14.55
C GLU A 53 -6.35 8.22 -15.87
N THR A 54 -6.96 8.68 -16.95
CA THR A 54 -6.75 8.09 -18.28
C THR A 54 -5.31 8.27 -18.75
N GLN A 55 -4.71 9.44 -18.53
CA GLN A 55 -3.32 9.69 -18.88
C GLN A 55 -2.35 8.85 -18.04
N THR A 56 -2.56 8.73 -16.73
CA THR A 56 -1.71 7.95 -15.83
C THR A 56 -1.77 6.46 -16.20
N THR A 57 -2.94 5.90 -16.48
CA THR A 57 -3.07 4.50 -16.92
C THR A 57 -2.36 4.22 -18.24
N LEU A 58 -2.44 5.13 -19.22
CA LEU A 58 -1.69 5.03 -20.47
C LEU A 58 -0.18 5.14 -20.25
N LEU A 59 0.25 6.04 -19.38
CA LEU A 59 1.66 6.28 -19.09
C LEU A 59 2.29 5.11 -18.31
N ALA A 60 1.53 4.48 -17.39
CA ALA A 60 1.92 3.26 -16.69
C ALA A 60 2.17 2.10 -17.68
N LYS A 61 1.23 1.85 -18.60
CA LYS A 61 1.42 0.84 -19.67
C LYS A 61 2.67 1.12 -20.52
N ARG A 62 2.97 2.39 -20.77
CA ARG A 62 4.18 2.80 -21.51
C ARG A 62 5.46 2.54 -20.70
N VAL A 63 5.45 2.77 -19.39
CA VAL A 63 6.56 2.41 -18.49
C VAL A 63 6.83 0.91 -18.53
N ASP A 64 5.78 0.09 -18.47
CA ASP A 64 5.89 -1.38 -18.52
C ASP A 64 6.47 -1.84 -19.86
N SER A 65 5.95 -1.31 -20.97
CA SER A 65 6.46 -1.61 -22.31
C SER A 65 7.94 -1.23 -22.48
N LEU A 66 8.35 -0.05 -21.99
CA LEU A 66 9.77 0.36 -22.01
C LEU A 66 10.64 -0.54 -21.11
N GLY A 67 10.08 -1.05 -20.02
CA GLY A 67 10.70 -2.07 -19.17
C GLY A 67 10.97 -3.38 -19.93
N GLU A 68 9.99 -3.88 -20.66
CA GLU A 68 10.14 -5.09 -21.46
C GLU A 68 11.14 -4.91 -22.62
N ILE A 69 11.09 -3.76 -23.32
CA ILE A 69 12.07 -3.42 -24.36
C ILE A 69 13.49 -3.37 -23.79
N ALA A 70 13.66 -2.78 -22.60
CA ALA A 70 14.96 -2.74 -21.94
C ALA A 70 15.46 -4.15 -21.59
N LYS A 71 14.60 -5.03 -21.05
CA LYS A 71 14.93 -6.44 -20.77
C LYS A 71 15.37 -7.17 -22.05
N GLU A 72 14.61 -7.03 -23.14
CA GLU A 72 14.91 -7.67 -24.42
C GLU A 72 16.21 -7.13 -25.07
N ALA A 73 16.52 -5.84 -24.90
CA ALA A 73 17.78 -5.28 -25.36
C ALA A 73 18.99 -5.83 -24.57
N VAL A 74 18.82 -6.10 -23.27
CA VAL A 74 19.84 -6.73 -22.42
C VAL A 74 20.09 -8.17 -22.83
N THR A 75 19.04 -8.98 -23.08
CA THR A 75 19.21 -10.38 -23.52
C THR A 75 19.92 -10.48 -24.87
N ARG A 76 19.67 -9.53 -25.78
CA ARG A 76 20.37 -9.40 -27.06
C ARG A 76 21.78 -8.78 -26.96
N LYS A 77 22.28 -8.52 -25.74
CA LYS A 77 23.58 -7.86 -25.47
C LYS A 77 23.75 -6.49 -26.16
N ASN A 78 22.65 -5.81 -26.47
CA ASN A 78 22.66 -4.48 -27.07
C ASN A 78 22.62 -3.39 -25.99
N ARG A 79 23.80 -3.04 -25.48
CA ARG A 79 23.96 -2.08 -24.38
C ARG A 79 23.43 -0.68 -24.71
N VAL A 80 23.59 -0.22 -25.94
CA VAL A 80 23.16 1.13 -26.36
C VAL A 80 21.64 1.23 -26.35
N SER A 81 20.96 0.24 -26.93
CA SER A 81 19.49 0.17 -26.93
C SER A 81 18.92 0.01 -25.52
N ALA A 82 19.53 -0.84 -24.68
CA ALA A 82 19.12 -1.03 -23.30
C ALA A 82 19.21 0.27 -22.47
N LEU A 83 20.33 1.01 -22.59
CA LEU A 83 20.51 2.29 -21.90
C LEU A 83 19.52 3.35 -22.38
N ALA A 84 19.23 3.41 -23.68
CA ALA A 84 18.23 4.33 -24.21
C ALA A 84 16.83 4.02 -23.67
N ALA A 85 16.42 2.75 -23.70
CA ALA A 85 15.13 2.30 -23.18
C ALA A 85 14.98 2.59 -21.67
N LEU A 86 16.02 2.32 -20.87
CA LEU A 86 16.03 2.62 -19.43
C LEU A 86 15.93 4.13 -19.14
N ARG A 87 16.60 4.99 -19.90
CA ARG A 87 16.46 6.44 -19.75
C ARG A 87 15.04 6.89 -20.07
N SER A 88 14.47 6.41 -21.17
CA SER A 88 13.08 6.72 -21.53
C SER A 88 12.08 6.20 -20.49
N LYS A 89 12.31 5.00 -19.93
CA LYS A 89 11.52 4.44 -18.83
C LYS A 89 11.56 5.37 -17.62
N LYS A 90 12.75 5.78 -17.19
CA LYS A 90 12.92 6.65 -16.02
C LYS A 90 12.25 8.02 -16.20
N MET A 91 12.34 8.61 -17.40
CA MET A 91 11.61 9.85 -17.70
C MET A 91 10.09 9.65 -17.63
N ALA A 92 9.57 8.55 -18.16
CA ALA A 92 8.15 8.21 -18.06
C ALA A 92 7.71 7.98 -16.61
N GLU A 93 8.51 7.28 -15.79
CA GLU A 93 8.26 7.07 -14.35
C GLU A 93 8.20 8.40 -13.59
N THR A 94 9.17 9.30 -13.77
CA THR A 94 9.15 10.62 -13.12
C THR A 94 7.95 11.47 -13.54
N THR A 95 7.47 11.31 -14.78
CA THR A 95 6.27 12.01 -15.26
C THR A 95 5.02 11.38 -14.65
N LEU A 96 4.98 10.05 -14.53
CA LEU A 96 3.89 9.31 -13.89
C LEU A 96 3.75 9.70 -12.42
N GLU A 97 4.85 9.76 -11.68
CA GLU A 97 4.89 10.20 -10.27
C GLU A 97 4.31 11.60 -10.10
N LYS A 98 4.77 12.57 -10.92
CA LYS A 98 4.23 13.94 -10.90
C LYS A 98 2.73 13.98 -11.20
N ARG A 99 2.27 13.17 -12.14
CA ARG A 99 0.84 13.09 -12.51
C ARG A 99 0.01 12.50 -11.39
N HIS A 100 0.48 11.45 -10.71
CA HIS A 100 -0.19 10.90 -9.53
C HIS A 100 -0.23 11.91 -8.38
N ALA A 101 0.84 12.66 -8.15
CA ALA A 101 0.84 13.71 -7.14
C ALA A 101 -0.20 14.81 -7.45
N THR A 102 -0.30 15.24 -8.72
CA THR A 102 -1.33 16.20 -9.13
C THR A 102 -2.75 15.63 -9.02
N LEU A 103 -2.94 14.35 -9.38
CA LEU A 103 -4.23 13.67 -9.24
C LEU A 103 -4.68 13.65 -7.78
N ALA A 104 -3.81 13.22 -6.87
CA ALA A 104 -4.10 13.19 -5.43
C ALA A 104 -4.46 14.58 -4.88
N GLN A 105 -3.75 15.63 -5.31
CA GLN A 105 -4.08 17.01 -4.93
C GLN A 105 -5.48 17.42 -5.41
N LEU A 106 -5.87 17.06 -6.64
CA LEU A 106 -7.19 17.40 -7.16
C LEU A 106 -8.30 16.59 -6.49
N GLU A 107 -8.07 15.32 -6.19
CA GLU A 107 -8.97 14.47 -5.42
C GLU A 107 -9.17 14.99 -3.99
N GLU A 108 -8.09 15.44 -3.33
CA GLU A 108 -8.17 16.07 -2.01
C GLU A 108 -9.01 17.36 -2.04
N VAL A 109 -8.81 18.21 -3.06
CA VAL A 109 -9.62 19.42 -3.26
C VAL A 109 -11.09 19.05 -3.50
N PHE A 110 -11.34 18.03 -4.30
CA PHE A 110 -12.69 17.54 -4.56
C PHE A 110 -13.37 17.04 -3.29
N ALA A 111 -12.68 16.23 -2.47
CA ALA A 111 -13.18 15.75 -1.19
C ALA A 111 -13.49 16.89 -0.21
N LYS A 112 -12.66 17.94 -0.17
CA LYS A 112 -12.92 19.14 0.64
C LYS A 112 -14.15 19.90 0.18
N ILE A 113 -14.42 19.94 -1.13
CA ILE A 113 -15.64 20.55 -1.67
C ILE A 113 -16.87 19.75 -1.25
N GLU A 114 -16.82 18.41 -1.32
CA GLU A 114 -17.91 17.55 -0.85
C GLU A 114 -18.17 17.74 0.64
N GLN A 115 -17.12 17.73 1.47
CA GLN A 115 -17.24 18.00 2.90
C GLN A 115 -17.86 19.38 3.19
N ALA A 116 -17.48 20.41 2.43
CA ALA A 116 -18.07 21.74 2.57
C ALA A 116 -19.55 21.76 2.18
N ALA A 117 -19.94 20.99 1.16
CA ALA A 117 -21.34 20.84 0.77
C ALA A 117 -22.17 20.18 1.90
N ASP A 118 -21.63 19.12 2.52
CA ASP A 118 -22.27 18.44 3.65
C ASP A 118 -22.42 19.38 4.87
N GLN A 119 -21.40 20.20 5.15
CA GLN A 119 -21.48 21.20 6.22
C GLN A 119 -22.60 22.23 5.97
N VAL A 120 -22.79 22.65 4.71
CA VAL A 120 -23.89 23.56 4.35
C VAL A 120 -25.24 22.89 4.61
N GLU A 121 -25.38 21.60 4.29
CA GLU A 121 -26.60 20.84 4.58
C GLU A 121 -26.84 20.67 6.08
N LEU A 122 -25.80 20.32 6.85
CA LEU A 122 -25.87 20.24 8.32
C LEU A 122 -26.39 21.55 8.92
N VAL A 123 -25.86 22.70 8.49
CA VAL A 123 -26.30 24.01 8.97
C VAL A 123 -27.78 24.28 8.60
N ARG A 124 -28.25 23.81 7.44
CA ARG A 124 -29.68 23.91 7.07
C ARG A 124 -30.56 23.08 8.00
N VAL A 125 -30.15 21.85 8.32
CA VAL A 125 -30.86 20.96 9.26
C VAL A 125 -30.88 21.54 10.66
N MET A 126 -29.76 22.09 11.13
CA MET A 126 -29.69 22.78 12.43
C MET A 126 -30.65 23.97 12.48
N LYS A 127 -30.68 24.83 11.44
CA LYS A 127 -31.62 25.95 11.36
C LYS A 127 -33.09 25.50 11.40
N ALA A 128 -33.42 24.42 10.69
CA ALA A 128 -34.76 23.85 10.73
C ALA A 128 -35.11 23.32 12.12
N SER A 129 -34.17 22.63 12.77
CA SER A 129 -34.34 22.08 14.12
C SER A 129 -34.54 23.18 15.16
N THR A 130 -33.76 24.26 15.11
CA THR A 130 -33.95 25.43 15.99
C THR A 130 -35.34 26.04 15.83
N ARG A 131 -35.87 26.12 14.60
CA ARG A 131 -37.22 26.64 14.36
C ARG A 131 -38.31 25.73 14.91
N VAL A 132 -38.12 24.40 14.86
CA VAL A 132 -39.05 23.43 15.47
C VAL A 132 -39.01 23.55 16.99
N LEU A 133 -37.81 23.60 17.57
CA LEU A 133 -37.63 23.76 19.01
C LEU A 133 -38.20 25.08 19.53
N SER A 134 -38.04 26.19 18.79
CA SER A 134 -38.64 27.47 19.17
C SER A 134 -40.16 27.42 19.13
N GLY A 135 -40.75 26.80 18.11
CA GLY A 135 -42.21 26.62 18.02
C GLY A 135 -42.76 25.74 19.14
N LEU A 136 -42.09 24.63 19.48
CA LEU A 136 -42.48 23.78 20.60
C LEU A 136 -42.35 24.53 21.93
N ASN A 137 -41.29 25.31 22.11
CA ASN A 137 -41.10 26.13 23.30
C ASN A 137 -42.20 27.20 23.44
N GLU A 138 -42.61 27.83 22.34
CA GLU A 138 -43.75 28.76 22.31
C GLU A 138 -45.09 28.06 22.66
N GLU A 139 -45.32 26.84 22.15
CA GLU A 139 -46.56 26.08 22.39
C GLU A 139 -46.66 25.58 23.85
N VAL A 140 -45.55 25.13 24.43
CA VAL A 140 -45.44 24.79 25.87
C VAL A 140 -45.55 26.06 26.74
N GLY A 141 -45.40 27.25 26.15
CA GLY A 141 -45.64 28.55 26.78
C GLY A 141 -44.41 29.27 27.30
N GLY A 142 -43.22 28.89 26.83
CA GLY A 142 -41.95 29.47 27.24
C GLY A 142 -41.64 29.26 28.72
N VAL A 143 -40.62 29.97 29.20
CA VAL A 143 -40.21 29.95 30.61
C VAL A 143 -41.34 30.42 31.51
N GLU A 144 -42.16 31.36 31.06
CA GLU A 144 -43.26 31.98 31.84
C GLU A 144 -44.37 30.98 32.21
N ARG A 145 -44.77 30.10 31.28
CA ARG A 145 -45.81 29.10 31.56
C ARG A 145 -45.25 27.89 32.31
N VAL A 146 -43.96 27.58 32.13
CA VAL A 146 -43.25 26.60 32.95
C VAL A 146 -43.11 27.11 34.38
N ASP A 147 -42.79 28.38 34.60
CA ASP A 147 -42.76 29.03 35.91
C ASP A 147 -44.13 28.98 36.58
N GLU A 148 -45.22 29.30 35.87
CA GLU A 148 -46.59 29.16 36.39
C GLU A 148 -46.95 27.71 36.76
N VAL A 149 -46.52 26.73 35.94
CA VAL A 149 -46.81 25.31 36.21
C VAL A 149 -45.97 24.78 37.37
N VAL A 150 -44.71 25.21 37.50
CA VAL A 150 -43.83 24.87 38.63
C VAL A 150 -44.31 25.56 39.91
N GLU A 151 -44.80 26.80 39.83
CA GLU A 151 -45.39 27.52 40.96
C GLU A 151 -46.70 26.85 41.41
N LYS A 152 -47.60 26.50 40.49
CA LYS A 152 -48.80 25.70 40.79
C LYS A 152 -48.47 24.32 41.35
N LEU A 153 -47.43 23.66 40.83
CA LEU A 153 -46.96 22.39 41.35
C LEU A 153 -46.37 22.55 42.75
N ARG A 154 -45.62 23.62 43.03
CA ARG A 154 -45.10 23.95 44.37
C ARG A 154 -46.21 24.34 45.34
N GLU A 155 -47.26 25.03 44.91
CA GLU A 155 -48.44 25.30 45.73
C GLU A 155 -49.21 24.01 46.05
N GLN A 156 -49.36 23.10 45.08
CA GLN A 156 -49.98 21.79 45.31
C GLN A 156 -49.11 20.85 46.16
N MET A 157 -47.79 20.91 46.00
CA MET A 157 -46.83 20.16 46.82
C MET A 157 -46.60 20.79 48.20
N GLY A 158 -46.83 22.10 48.36
CA GLY A 158 -46.77 22.82 49.64
C GLY A 158 -47.92 22.48 50.59
N SER A 159 -48.86 21.62 50.16
CA SER A 159 -49.84 20.94 51.04
C SER A 159 -49.44 19.51 51.39
N VAL A 160 -48.22 19.09 51.04
CA VAL A 160 -47.65 17.79 51.41
C VAL A 160 -46.30 18.04 52.10
N ASP A 161 -46.38 18.66 53.28
CA ASP A 161 -45.28 18.59 54.23
C ASP A 161 -45.35 17.27 55.00
N GLU A 162 -44.16 16.78 55.37
CA GLU A 162 -43.90 15.72 56.34
C GLU A 162 -44.17 14.27 55.90
N VAL A 163 -43.20 13.64 55.22
CA VAL A 163 -42.55 12.40 55.70
C VAL A 163 -41.15 12.28 55.08
N GLY A 164 -40.12 12.07 55.91
CA GLY A 164 -39.04 11.13 55.56
C GLY A 164 -37.65 11.68 55.41
N ASP A 165 -36.97 11.79 56.54
CA ASP A 165 -35.53 12.05 56.64
C ASP A 165 -34.71 10.76 56.36
N VAL A 166 -33.57 10.95 55.69
CA VAL A 166 -32.32 10.16 55.70
C VAL A 166 -32.25 8.72 55.12
N ILE A 167 -31.06 8.47 54.53
CA ILE A 167 -30.27 7.21 54.38
C ILE A 167 -30.27 6.67 52.94
N ALA A 168 -29.22 7.02 52.17
CA ALA A 168 -27.98 6.24 51.96
C ALA A 168 -28.20 5.08 50.96
N GLU A 169 -27.24 4.60 50.19
CA GLU A 169 -25.80 4.54 50.38
C GLU A 169 -25.17 4.12 49.04
N VAL A 170 -23.96 4.64 48.80
CA VAL A 170 -22.78 4.02 48.15
C VAL A 170 -22.95 2.64 47.50
N GLY A 171 -22.36 2.50 46.32
CA GLY A 171 -21.84 1.21 45.82
C GLY A 171 -21.47 1.27 44.34
N ARG A 172 -20.20 1.56 44.03
CA ARG A 172 -19.12 0.59 43.71
C ARG A 172 -19.06 0.24 42.22
N GLU A 173 -18.01 0.70 41.55
CA GLU A 173 -16.82 -0.08 41.18
C GLU A 173 -17.08 -1.05 40.02
N ALA A 174 -16.45 -0.74 38.89
CA ALA A 174 -15.94 -1.60 37.81
C ALA A 174 -16.03 -0.75 36.53
N GLY A 175 -14.96 -0.30 35.90
CA GLY A 175 -13.65 -0.91 35.78
C GLY A 175 -13.32 -0.95 34.29
N ASN A 176 -12.06 -0.66 33.98
CA ASN A 176 -11.31 -1.14 32.81
C ASN A 176 -11.65 -0.42 31.49
N VAL A 177 -10.72 -0.10 30.59
CA VAL A 177 -9.29 -0.43 30.42
C VAL A 177 -8.80 0.52 29.31
N ASP A 178 -7.83 1.37 29.62
CA ASP A 178 -6.48 1.39 29.01
C ASP A 178 -6.44 1.76 27.51
N GLU A 179 -6.23 3.05 27.22
CA GLU A 179 -5.94 3.57 25.87
C GLU A 179 -4.42 3.61 25.57
N MET A 180 -3.57 2.98 26.40
CA MET A 180 -2.10 2.96 26.20
C MET A 180 -1.57 1.68 25.53
N GLU A 181 -2.42 0.69 25.18
CA GLU A 181 -1.96 -0.59 24.62
C GLU A 181 -1.76 -0.56 23.08
N VAL A 182 -2.23 0.48 22.37
CA VAL A 182 -2.22 0.51 20.89
C VAL A 182 -0.91 1.04 20.29
N ASP A 183 -0.14 1.85 21.02
CA ASP A 183 1.12 2.42 20.52
C ASP A 183 2.32 1.46 20.70
N ASP A 184 2.28 0.56 21.69
CA ASP A 184 3.33 -0.44 21.93
C ASP A 184 3.26 -1.63 20.94
N GLU A 185 2.08 -1.97 20.41
CA GLU A 185 1.91 -3.05 19.42
C GLU A 185 2.49 -2.64 18.05
N LEU A 186 2.41 -1.36 17.69
CA LEU A 186 2.99 -0.84 16.45
C LEU A 186 4.52 -0.86 16.49
N GLU A 187 5.13 -0.50 17.62
CA GLU A 187 6.59 -0.59 17.78
C GLU A 187 7.10 -2.04 17.88
N ALA A 188 6.30 -2.98 18.38
CA ALA A 188 6.63 -4.40 18.42
C ALA A 188 6.60 -5.02 17.01
N MET A 189 5.59 -4.69 16.18
CA MET A 189 5.51 -5.16 14.78
C MET A 189 6.66 -4.62 13.93
N GLU A 190 7.12 -3.39 14.15
CA GLU A 190 8.27 -2.84 13.43
C GLU A 190 9.59 -3.50 13.82
N ARG A 191 9.76 -3.89 15.09
CA ARG A 191 10.95 -4.60 15.57
C ARG A 191 11.02 -6.02 15.04
N GLU A 192 9.93 -6.78 15.08
CA GLU A 192 9.90 -8.14 14.53
C GLU A 192 10.23 -8.18 13.03
N GLU A 193 9.73 -7.22 12.24
CA GLU A 193 10.01 -7.16 10.80
C GLU A 193 11.47 -6.79 10.49
N ARG A 194 12.11 -5.96 11.31
CA ARG A 194 13.54 -5.66 11.18
C ARG A 194 14.39 -6.88 11.54
N GLU A 195 14.06 -7.55 12.64
CA GLU A 195 14.78 -8.76 13.09
C GLU A 195 14.66 -9.92 12.09
N LYS A 196 13.48 -10.12 11.48
CA LYS A 196 13.30 -11.13 10.41
C LYS A 196 14.14 -10.84 9.17
N LYS A 197 14.23 -9.58 8.74
CA LYS A 197 15.06 -9.18 7.59
C LYS A 197 16.55 -9.35 7.88
N GLU A 198 16.99 -8.99 9.07
CA GLU A 198 18.38 -9.18 9.50
C GLU A 198 18.73 -10.67 9.65
N ALA A 199 17.82 -11.50 10.16
CA ALA A 199 17.97 -12.96 10.22
C ALA A 199 18.05 -13.60 8.82
N GLU A 200 17.24 -13.12 7.86
CA GLU A 200 17.33 -13.59 6.47
C GLU A 200 18.63 -13.16 5.78
N GLU A 201 19.09 -11.92 5.99
CA GLU A 201 20.35 -11.44 5.43
C GLU A 201 21.56 -12.16 6.01
N THR A 202 21.57 -12.39 7.33
CA THR A 202 22.63 -13.15 8.00
C THR A 202 22.64 -14.61 7.54
N ARG A 203 21.46 -15.24 7.40
CA ARG A 203 21.36 -16.60 6.84
C ARG A 203 21.84 -16.68 5.39
N LYS A 204 21.45 -15.74 4.53
CA LYS A 204 21.94 -15.67 3.13
C LYS A 204 23.46 -15.44 3.07
N ARG A 205 24.03 -14.66 3.98
CA ARG A 205 25.49 -14.46 4.07
C ARG A 205 26.22 -15.71 4.56
N LEU A 206 25.67 -16.43 5.55
CA LEU A 206 26.23 -17.69 6.03
C LEU A 206 26.18 -18.77 4.96
N ASP A 207 25.05 -18.91 4.25
CA ASP A 207 24.90 -19.87 3.16
C ASP A 207 25.91 -19.57 2.01
N ALA A 208 26.11 -18.30 1.67
CA ALA A 208 27.10 -17.89 0.67
C ALA A 208 28.55 -18.17 1.10
N LEU A 209 28.86 -18.00 2.39
CA LEU A 209 30.19 -18.33 2.92
C LEU A 209 30.43 -19.85 2.92
N GLU A 210 29.44 -20.65 3.28
CA GLU A 210 29.53 -22.12 3.21
C GLU A 210 29.71 -22.63 1.77
N GLU A 211 29.03 -22.04 0.78
CA GLU A 211 29.22 -22.41 -0.64
C GLU A 211 30.65 -22.11 -1.10
N VAL A 212 31.20 -20.94 -0.74
CA VAL A 212 32.58 -20.57 -1.07
C VAL A 212 33.58 -21.52 -0.39
N GLU A 213 33.35 -21.90 0.86
CA GLU A 213 34.20 -22.87 1.57
C GLU A 213 34.13 -24.27 0.95
N ARG A 214 32.94 -24.74 0.56
CA ARG A 214 32.77 -26.04 -0.12
C ARG A 214 33.45 -26.05 -1.48
N GLU A 215 33.35 -24.97 -2.26
CA GLU A 215 34.07 -24.83 -3.53
C GLU A 215 35.59 -24.80 -3.34
N ALA A 216 36.07 -24.08 -2.32
CA ALA A 216 37.50 -24.03 -2.00
C ALA A 216 38.03 -25.40 -1.54
N ALA A 217 37.26 -26.13 -0.72
CA ALA A 217 37.60 -27.49 -0.29
C ALA A 217 37.60 -28.48 -1.47
N ALA A 218 36.62 -28.39 -2.37
CA ALA A 218 36.56 -29.22 -3.57
C ALA A 218 37.72 -28.95 -4.54
N LYS A 219 38.14 -27.69 -4.69
CA LYS A 219 39.33 -27.33 -5.47
C LYS A 219 40.61 -27.88 -4.84
N LYS A 220 40.79 -27.72 -3.53
CA LYS A 220 41.94 -28.29 -2.79
C LYS A 220 41.98 -29.82 -2.89
N ALA A 221 40.84 -30.50 -2.79
CA ALA A 221 40.76 -31.95 -2.93
C ALA A 221 41.12 -32.43 -4.35
N LYS A 222 40.67 -31.73 -5.39
CA LYS A 222 41.04 -32.03 -6.78
C LYS A 222 42.53 -31.80 -7.05
N GLU A 223 43.10 -30.73 -6.52
CA GLU A 223 44.54 -30.46 -6.64
C GLU A 223 45.39 -31.48 -5.89
N ALA A 224 44.96 -31.90 -4.69
CA ALA A 224 45.62 -32.95 -3.92
C ALA A 224 45.56 -34.30 -4.65
N ALA A 225 44.38 -34.69 -5.17
CA ALA A 225 44.20 -35.92 -5.94
C ALA A 225 45.06 -35.93 -7.22
N ARG A 226 45.18 -34.79 -7.91
CA ARG A 226 46.04 -34.66 -9.09
C ARG A 226 47.52 -34.83 -8.74
N LYS A 227 47.99 -34.19 -7.66
CA LYS A 227 49.38 -34.34 -7.19
C LYS A 227 49.68 -35.76 -6.75
N GLN A 228 48.72 -36.44 -6.13
CA GLN A 228 48.85 -37.84 -5.73
C GLN A 228 48.92 -38.76 -6.94
N ALA A 229 48.04 -38.57 -7.95
CA ALA A 229 48.09 -39.33 -9.19
C ALA A 229 49.39 -39.10 -9.99
N GLU A 230 49.92 -37.87 -10.01
CA GLU A 230 51.21 -37.55 -10.62
C GLU A 230 52.38 -38.22 -9.86
N SER A 231 52.30 -38.31 -8.53
CA SER A 231 53.27 -39.04 -7.70
C SER A 231 53.19 -40.56 -7.91
N ASP A 232 51.99 -41.13 -7.93
CA ASP A 232 51.77 -42.57 -8.10
C ASP A 232 52.22 -43.02 -9.50
N ALA A 233 51.94 -42.24 -10.54
CA ALA A 233 52.43 -42.50 -11.90
C ALA A 233 53.97 -42.40 -12.02
N ALA A 234 54.61 -41.46 -11.32
CA ALA A 234 56.06 -41.36 -11.27
C ALA A 234 56.68 -42.57 -10.53
N THR A 235 56.00 -43.07 -9.50
CA THR A 235 56.44 -44.24 -8.75
C THR A 235 56.28 -45.52 -9.57
N GLU A 236 55.17 -45.68 -10.30
CA GLU A 236 54.97 -46.79 -11.25
C GLU A 236 56.02 -46.79 -12.36
N HIS A 237 56.36 -45.63 -12.95
CA HIS A 237 57.40 -45.53 -13.98
C HIS A 237 58.78 -45.95 -13.44
N GLN A 238 59.13 -45.55 -12.22
CA GLN A 238 60.40 -45.95 -11.60
C GLN A 238 60.45 -47.45 -11.27
N LEU A 239 59.32 -48.04 -10.89
CA LEU A 239 59.21 -49.48 -10.66
C LEU A 239 59.29 -50.25 -11.97
N ASP A 240 58.64 -49.78 -13.04
CA ASP A 240 58.70 -50.40 -14.37
C ASP A 240 60.12 -50.38 -14.93
N ASP A 241 60.80 -49.22 -14.87
CA ASP A 241 62.22 -49.07 -15.24
C ASP A 241 63.12 -50.04 -14.43
N SER A 242 62.87 -50.17 -13.13
CA SER A 242 63.63 -51.09 -12.26
C SER A 242 63.36 -52.56 -12.62
N THR A 243 62.12 -52.91 -13.01
CA THR A 243 61.78 -54.27 -13.44
C THR A 243 62.36 -54.62 -14.82
N GLU A 244 62.40 -53.67 -15.76
CA GLU A 244 63.09 -53.79 -17.05
C GLU A 244 64.60 -54.02 -16.86
N ILE A 245 65.23 -53.29 -15.94
CA ILE A 245 66.65 -53.47 -15.60
C ILE A 245 66.91 -54.86 -15.00
N LEU A 246 66.05 -55.34 -14.09
CA LEU A 246 66.16 -56.69 -13.53
C LEU A 246 65.94 -57.78 -14.59
N LYS A 247 65.03 -57.56 -15.53
CA LYS A 247 64.75 -58.48 -16.65
C LYS A 247 65.95 -58.59 -17.61
N ARG A 248 66.69 -57.50 -17.81
CA ARG A 248 67.98 -57.48 -18.53
C ARG A 248 69.10 -58.21 -17.78
N MET A 249 69.10 -58.19 -16.44
CA MET A 249 70.09 -58.96 -15.65
C MET A 249 69.76 -60.45 -15.55
N SER A 250 68.48 -60.85 -15.67
CA SER A 250 68.04 -62.24 -15.55
C SER A 250 68.14 -63.05 -16.85
N LEU A 251 68.46 -62.43 -17.99
CA LEU A 251 68.51 -63.10 -19.31
C LEU A 251 69.91 -63.46 -19.80
N ASP A 252 70.92 -63.49 -18.92
CA ASP A 252 72.26 -63.97 -19.28
C ASP A 252 72.64 -65.24 -18.48
N PRO A 253 72.43 -66.45 -19.02
CA PRO A 253 73.25 -67.59 -18.68
C PRO A 253 74.51 -67.58 -19.57
N SER A 254 75.63 -67.27 -18.92
CA SER A 254 77.00 -67.71 -19.23
C SER A 254 77.65 -67.23 -20.54
N THR A 255 78.59 -66.30 -20.39
CA THR A 255 79.82 -66.31 -21.18
C THR A 255 80.85 -67.26 -20.53
N VAL A 256 81.60 -67.97 -21.38
CA VAL A 256 83.02 -68.39 -21.31
C VAL A 256 83.23 -69.84 -21.79
N LEU A 257 83.66 -69.94 -23.05
CA LEU A 257 84.79 -70.70 -23.62
C LEU A 257 85.24 -72.04 -22.96
N GLU A 258 85.43 -73.09 -23.76
CA GLU A 258 86.77 -73.62 -24.10
C GLU A 258 86.78 -74.76 -25.15
N ALA A 259 87.67 -74.59 -26.14
CA ALA A 259 88.55 -75.55 -26.83
C ALA A 259 88.09 -76.99 -27.20
N SER A 260 87.95 -77.23 -28.52
CA SER A 260 88.67 -78.22 -29.37
C SER A 260 87.84 -78.64 -30.58
#